data_AF-A0A9W7YK65-F1
#
_entry.id   AF-A0A9W7YK65-F1
#
_cell.length_a   1.000
_cell.length_b   1.000
_cell.length_c   1.000
_cell.angle_alpha   90.00
_cell.angle_beta   90.00
_cell.angle_gamma   90.00
#
_symmetry.space_group_name_H-M   'P 1'
#
loop_
_entity.id
_entity.type
_entity.pdbx_description
1 polymer ?
#
loop_
_entity_poly.entity_id
_entity_poly.type
_entity_poly.pdbx_seq_one_letter_code
_entity_poly.pdbx_strand_id
1 'polypeptide(L)'
;MSEYLKLKTHIETIRSQNLDELETKVDLGSNFYAKAFVPDTEFLFVNVGFGFHLQMTLNEADEFIDQKVYGALMEAMNLSDK
;
A
#
# COMPACT_ATOMS: atom_id res chain seq x y z
N MET A 1 10.95 0.07 -0.56
CA MET A 1 10.56 -0.76 -1.73
C MET A 1 9.63 -1.91 -1.34
N SER A 2 10.02 -2.81 -0.43
CA SER A 2 9.22 -4.01 -0.09
C SER A 2 7.79 -3.70 0.37
N GLU A 3 7.59 -2.66 1.20
CA GLU A 3 6.24 -2.30 1.68
C GLU A 3 5.29 -1.81 0.57
N TYR A 4 5.80 -1.06 -0.41
CA TYR A 4 4.98 -0.63 -1.55
C TYR A 4 4.59 -1.79 -2.47
N LEU A 5 5.49 -2.77 -2.67
CA LEU A 5 5.17 -3.98 -3.42
C LEU A 5 4.10 -4.83 -2.70
N LYS A 6 4.21 -4.98 -1.37
CA LYS A 6 3.18 -5.66 -0.56
C LYS A 6 1.83 -4.97 -0.71
N LEU A 7 1.80 -3.63 -0.59
CA LEU A 7 0.58 -2.84 -0.75
C LEU A 7 -0.04 -3.05 -2.13
N LYS A 8 0.78 -3.06 -3.20
CA LYS A 8 0.31 -3.32 -4.57
C LYS A 8 -0.35 -4.70 -4.68
N THR A 9 0.27 -5.75 -4.14
CA THR A 9 -0.33 -7.09 -4.10
C THR A 9 -1.66 -7.12 -3.33
N HIS A 10 -1.80 -6.35 -2.25
CA HIS A 10 -3.06 -6.26 -1.51
C HIS A 10 -4.15 -5.56 -2.33
N ILE A 11 -3.81 -4.44 -2.98
CA ILE A 11 -4.72 -3.72 -3.89
C ILE A 11 -5.19 -4.63 -5.02
N GLU A 12 -4.28 -5.36 -5.66
CA GLU A 12 -4.59 -6.33 -6.71
C GLU A 12 -5.52 -7.45 -6.21
N THR A 13 -5.29 -7.93 -4.99
CA THR A 13 -6.14 -8.97 -4.37
C THR A 13 -7.56 -8.44 -4.15
N ILE A 14 -7.70 -7.25 -3.57
CA ILE A 14 -9.01 -6.62 -3.33
C ILE A 14 -9.79 -6.44 -4.64
N ARG A 15 -9.13 -5.91 -5.69
CA ARG A 15 -9.74 -5.73 -7.00
C ARG A 15 -10.11 -7.04 -7.68
N SER A 16 -9.17 -7.99 -7.75
CA SER A 16 -9.37 -9.25 -8.49
C SER A 16 -10.48 -10.11 -7.91
N GLN A 17 -10.72 -9.99 -6.60
CA GLN A 17 -11.78 -10.70 -5.90
C GLN A 17 -13.07 -9.88 -5.76
N ASN A 18 -13.09 -8.61 -6.22
CA ASN A 18 -14.18 -7.66 -6.00
C ASN A 18 -14.64 -7.63 -4.53
N LEU A 19 -13.67 -7.48 -3.62
CA LEU A 19 -13.95 -7.41 -2.19
C LEU A 19 -14.38 -6.00 -1.83
N ASP A 20 -15.68 -5.75 -1.72
CA ASP A 20 -16.22 -4.46 -1.26
C ASP A 20 -16.11 -4.32 0.28
N GLU A 21 -15.97 -5.44 0.98
CA GLU A 21 -15.73 -5.54 2.42
C GLU A 21 -14.60 -6.54 2.71
N LEU A 22 -13.92 -6.40 3.85
CA LEU A 22 -12.81 -7.27 4.23
C LEU A 22 -12.86 -7.67 5.71
N GLU A 23 -12.84 -8.98 5.95
CA GLU A 23 -12.59 -9.53 7.29
C GLU A 23 -11.12 -9.97 7.39
N THR A 24 -10.38 -9.39 8.33
CA THR A 24 -8.92 -9.60 8.43
C THR A 24 -8.44 -9.73 9.87
N LYS A 25 -7.20 -10.18 10.05
CA LYS A 25 -6.49 -10.15 11.33
C LYS A 25 -5.38 -9.12 11.26
N VAL A 26 -5.45 -8.12 12.13
CA VAL A 26 -4.46 -7.04 12.20
C VAL A 26 -3.51 -7.31 13.35
N ASP A 27 -2.21 -7.23 13.08
CA ASP A 27 -1.18 -7.25 14.11
C ASP A 27 -1.13 -5.90 14.83
N LEU A 28 -1.37 -5.90 16.14
CA LEU A 28 -1.30 -4.73 17.00
C LEU A 28 0.09 -4.59 17.67
N GLY A 29 1.01 -5.52 17.39
CA GLY A 29 2.38 -5.55 17.89
C GLY A 29 2.71 -6.82 18.68
N SER A 30 3.98 -7.22 18.68
CA SER A 30 4.47 -8.43 19.39
C SER A 30 3.71 -9.73 19.04
N ASN A 31 3.29 -9.88 17.77
CA ASN A 31 2.45 -10.98 17.29
C ASN A 31 1.09 -11.07 18.02
N PHE A 32 0.53 -9.94 18.44
CA PHE A 32 -0.80 -9.86 19.05
C PHE A 32 -1.83 -9.42 18.01
N TYR A 33 -2.71 -10.34 17.61
CA TYR A 33 -3.64 -10.12 16.51
C TYR A 33 -5.06 -9.86 16.98
N ALA A 34 -5.72 -8.86 16.37
CA ALA A 34 -7.14 -8.60 16.54
C ALA A 34 -7.91 -8.87 15.24
N LYS A 35 -9.13 -9.38 15.37
CA LYS A 35 -10.04 -9.52 14.24
C LYS A 35 -10.63 -8.15 13.91
N ALA A 36 -10.56 -7.76 12.64
CA ALA A 36 -11.07 -6.49 12.14
C ALA A 36 -12.02 -6.74 10.97
N PHE A 37 -13.01 -5.87 10.86
CA PHE A 37 -13.94 -5.81 9.74
C PHE A 37 -13.82 -4.44 9.09
N VAL A 38 -13.59 -4.44 7.79
CA VAL A 38 -13.52 -3.25 6.94
C VAL A 38 -14.80 -3.24 6.09
N PRO A 39 -15.73 -2.30 6.34
CA PRO A 39 -17.01 -2.28 5.65
C PRO A 39 -16.95 -1.71 4.23
N ASP A 40 -15.83 -1.09 3.86
CA ASP A 40 -15.62 -0.43 2.57
C ASP A 40 -14.13 -0.45 2.21
N THR A 41 -13.81 -1.00 1.05
CA THR A 41 -12.44 -1.13 0.52
C THR A 41 -12.12 -0.12 -0.58
N GLU A 42 -13.04 0.81 -0.89
CA GLU A 42 -12.85 1.83 -1.93
C GLU A 42 -11.62 2.71 -1.63
N PHE A 43 -11.39 2.99 -0.34
CA PHE A 43 -10.34 3.88 0.15
C PHE A 43 -9.35 3.18 1.07
N LEU A 44 -8.10 3.63 1.00
CA LEU A 44 -7.04 3.26 1.94
C LEU A 44 -6.18 4.46 2.31
N PHE A 45 -5.49 4.38 3.45
CA PHE A 45 -4.53 5.39 3.87
C PHE A 45 -3.11 5.00 3.45
N VAL A 46 -2.49 5.80 2.59
CA VAL A 46 -1.08 5.64 2.21
C VAL A 46 -0.22 6.60 3.02
N ASN A 47 0.84 6.09 3.64
CA ASN A 47 1.86 6.94 4.26
C ASN A 47 2.68 7.64 3.17
N VAL A 48 2.61 8.97 3.13
CA VAL A 48 3.30 9.82 2.14
C VAL A 48 4.57 10.47 2.70
N GLY A 49 4.90 10.23 3.96
CA GLY A 49 6.07 10.76 4.65
C GLY A 49 5.74 11.81 5.71
N PHE A 50 6.73 12.17 6.54
CA PHE A 50 6.62 13.19 7.61
C PHE A 50 5.45 12.98 8.59
N GLY A 51 5.01 11.73 8.78
CA GLY A 51 3.87 11.40 9.65
C GLY A 51 2.50 11.63 9.02
N PHE A 52 2.44 12.03 7.74
CA PHE A 52 1.19 12.24 7.02
C PHE A 52 0.74 10.97 6.30
N HIS A 53 -0.57 10.74 6.36
CA HIS A 53 -1.26 9.69 5.63
C HIS A 53 -2.34 10.33 4.77
N LEU A 54 -2.39 9.97 3.50
CA LEU A 54 -3.39 10.46 2.58
C LEU A 54 -4.41 9.36 2.31
N GLN A 55 -5.69 9.70 2.42
CA GLN A 55 -6.77 8.84 1.94
C GLN A 55 -6.74 8.85 0.41
N MET A 56 -6.64 7.67 -0.17
CA MET A 56 -6.57 7.45 -1.62
C MET A 56 -7.54 6.36 -2.00
N THR A 57 -8.08 6.43 -3.21
CA THR A 57 -8.71 5.29 -3.86
C THR A 57 -7.67 4.21 -4.16
N LEU A 58 -8.13 2.97 -4.40
CA LEU A 58 -7.25 1.90 -4.87
C LEU A 58 -6.42 2.31 -6.11
N ASN A 59 -7.04 3.05 -7.04
CA ASN A 59 -6.41 3.51 -8.29
C ASN A 59 -5.33 4.55 -8.05
N GLU A 60 -5.63 5.58 -7.26
CA GLU A 60 -4.65 6.61 -6.90
C GLU A 60 -3.45 6.01 -6.15
N ALA A 61 -3.69 5.04 -5.25
CA ALA A 61 -2.63 4.37 -4.52
C ALA A 61 -1.72 3.55 -5.45
N ASP A 62 -2.27 2.85 -6.44
CA ASP A 62 -1.53 2.06 -7.42
C ASP A 62 -0.61 2.95 -8.29
N GLU A 63 -1.16 4.07 -8.79
CA GLU A 63 -0.39 5.07 -9.54
C GLU A 63 0.71 5.71 -8.68
N PHE A 64 0.41 6.02 -7.41
CA PHE A 64 1.38 6.57 -6.47
C PHE A 64 2.55 5.59 -6.21
N ILE A 65 2.24 4.30 -6.04
CA ILE A 65 3.25 3.26 -5.85
C ILE A 65 4.18 3.20 -7.06
N ASP A 66 3.63 3.20 -8.27
CA ASP A 66 4.43 3.15 -9.49
C ASP A 66 5.37 4.36 -9.58
N GLN A 67 4.88 5.57 -9.31
CA GLN A 67 5.72 6.76 -9.28
C GLN A 67 6.87 6.66 -8.25
N LYS A 68 6.59 6.16 -7.04
CA LYS A 68 7.62 5.96 -6.01
C LYS A 68 8.63 4.89 -6.37
N VAL A 69 8.19 3.79 -6.97
CA VAL A 69 9.01 2.67 -7.44
C VAL A 69 9.93 3.13 -8.58
N TYR A 70 9.38 3.80 -9.59
CA TYR A 70 10.16 4.32 -10.71
C TYR A 70 11.14 5.40 -10.27
N GLY A 71 10.72 6.34 -9.40
CA GLY A 71 11.61 7.37 -8.86
C GLY A 71 12.82 6.76 -8.15
N ALA A 72 12.62 5.75 -7.30
CA ALA A 72 13.70 5.05 -6.60
C ALA A 72 14.64 4.28 -7.54
N LEU A 73 14.11 3.67 -8.61
CA LEU A 73 14.91 2.98 -9.62
C LEU A 73 15.77 3.98 -10.43
N MET A 74 15.22 5.14 -10.78
CA MET A 74 15.97 6.18 -11.48
C MET A 74 17.08 6.77 -10.60
N GLU A 75 16.83 7.00 -9.31
CA GLU A 75 17.88 7.40 -8.37
C GLU A 75 19.00 6.34 -8.29
N ALA A 76 18.64 5.06 -8.18
CA ALA A 76 19.61 3.97 -8.12
C ALA A 76 20.49 3.86 -9.39
N MET A 77 19.91 4.08 -10.57
CA MET A 77 20.64 4.09 -11.84
C MET A 77 21.60 5.28 -11.95
N ASN A 78 21.18 6.47 -11.50
CA ASN A 78 22.04 7.66 -11.51
C ASN A 78 23.23 7.58 -10.54
N LEU A 79 23.14 6.71 -9.51
CA LEU A 79 24.21 6.46 -8.55
C LEU A 79 25.25 5.46 -9.08
N SER A 80 24.93 4.60 -10.05
CA SER A 80 25.90 3.68 -10.67
C SER A 80 26.79 4.31 -11.74
N ASP A 81 26.44 5.52 -12.21
CA ASP A 81 27.22 6.29 -13.19
C ASP A 81 28.25 7.24 -12.53
N LYS A 82 28.47 7.12 -11.21
CA LYS A 82 29.48 7.85 -10.43
C LYS A 82 30.49 6.91 -9.80
#